data_AF-A0A0C9YBA2-F1
#
_entry.id   AF-A0A0C9YBA2-F1
#
_cell.length_a   1.000
_cell.length_b   1.000
_cell.length_c   1.000
_cell.angle_alpha   90.00
_cell.angle_beta   90.00
_cell.angle_gamma   90.00
#
_symmetry.space_group_name_H-M   'P 1'
#
loop_
_entity.id
_entity.type
_entity.pdbx_description
1 polymer ?
#
loop_
_entity_poly.entity_id
_entity_poly.type
_entity_poly.pdbx_seq_one_letter_code
_entity_poly.pdbx_strand_id
1 'polypeptide(L)'
;FTESQTCHAWRNRIFAADGSMVNLYEHLGMFGDSFYDRKSQFSLNCQAIIMPHNLMIVDYSLGQPGSIHDAYAFRGTRIFQDPTSCLPPHHWIWADSAYPSETWCAIPFKRPRRGSLTHRQNIYNRYVSKVRTLSLHVAGF
;
A
#
# COMPACT_ATOMS: atom_id res chain seq x y z
N PHE A 1 10.07 4.85 -18.09
CA PHE A 1 10.80 3.79 -17.37
C PHE A 1 9.86 2.74 -16.73
N THR A 2 8.64 3.11 -16.34
CA THR A 2 7.61 2.25 -15.72
C THR A 2 6.87 1.31 -16.67
N GLU A 3 6.63 1.73 -17.92
CA GLU A 3 5.87 0.91 -18.87
C GLU A 3 6.60 -0.37 -19.30
N SER A 4 7.92 -0.36 -19.44
CA SER A 4 8.69 -1.53 -19.90
C SER A 4 8.84 -2.61 -18.82
N GLN A 5 8.53 -2.30 -17.55
CA GLN A 5 8.64 -3.21 -16.42
C GLN A 5 7.28 -3.74 -15.93
N THR A 6 6.18 -3.26 -16.50
CA THR A 6 4.80 -3.64 -16.13
C THR A 6 4.14 -4.45 -17.25
N CYS A 7 3.39 -5.50 -16.89
CA CYS A 7 2.65 -6.31 -17.87
C CYS A 7 1.63 -5.44 -18.62
N HIS A 8 1.57 -5.53 -19.95
CA HIS A 8 0.62 -4.77 -20.77
C HIS A 8 -0.84 -4.98 -20.35
N ALA A 9 -1.20 -6.19 -19.91
CA ALA A 9 -2.56 -6.51 -19.44
C ALA A 9 -2.97 -5.75 -18.15
N TRP A 10 -2.01 -5.15 -17.46
CA TRP A 10 -2.19 -4.47 -16.17
C TRP A 10 -2.17 -2.95 -16.28
N ARG A 11 -1.88 -2.42 -17.46
CA ARG A 11 -1.89 -0.97 -17.70
C ARG A 11 -3.32 -0.46 -17.55
N ASN A 12 -3.46 0.64 -16.81
CA ASN A 12 -4.69 1.40 -16.62
C ASN A 12 -5.84 0.67 -15.88
N ARG A 13 -5.58 -0.49 -15.25
CA ARG A 13 -6.61 -1.21 -14.46
C ARG A 13 -6.19 -1.53 -13.03
N ILE A 14 -4.93 -1.28 -12.69
CA ILE A 14 -4.37 -1.66 -11.40
C ILE A 14 -3.86 -0.42 -10.70
N PHE A 15 -4.20 -0.31 -9.43
CA PHE A 15 -3.61 0.64 -8.48
C PHE A 15 -2.68 -0.11 -7.53
N ALA A 16 -1.76 0.61 -6.88
CA ALA A 16 -0.91 0.04 -5.84
C ALA A 16 -1.02 0.87 -4.57
N ALA A 17 -1.30 0.22 -3.46
CA ALA A 17 -1.31 0.82 -2.13
C ALA A 17 0.00 0.49 -1.40
N ASP A 18 0.58 1.51 -0.76
CA ASP A 18 1.72 1.32 0.12
C ASP A 18 1.70 2.27 1.31
N GLY A 19 2.29 1.80 2.40
CA GLY A 19 2.39 2.51 3.66
C GLY A 19 3.78 3.13 3.81
N SER A 20 3.80 4.39 4.24
CA SER A 20 5.01 5.18 4.38
C SER A 20 4.92 6.03 5.66
N MET A 21 6.06 6.42 6.23
CA MET A 21 6.11 7.05 7.56
C MET A 21 6.67 8.46 7.48
N VAL A 22 5.82 9.49 7.49
CA VAL A 22 6.26 10.88 7.46
C VAL A 22 6.84 11.29 8.80
N ASN A 23 8.17 11.44 8.85
CA ASN A 23 8.87 11.90 10.04
C ASN A 23 8.47 13.34 10.38
N LEU A 24 8.15 13.57 11.64
CA LEU A 24 7.94 14.89 12.21
C LEU A 24 9.26 15.40 12.79
N TYR A 25 9.57 16.67 12.51
CA TYR A 25 10.79 17.32 12.98
C TYR A 25 10.81 17.51 14.51
N GLU A 26 9.64 17.71 15.13
CA GLU A 26 9.53 18.08 16.54
C GLU A 26 8.35 17.37 17.22
N HIS A 27 8.47 17.20 18.53
CA HIS A 27 7.44 16.65 19.40
C HIS A 27 6.18 17.53 19.35
N LEU A 28 5.07 17.00 18.85
CA LEU A 28 3.79 17.70 18.88
C LEU A 28 3.37 17.93 20.34
N GLY A 29 3.15 19.19 20.72
CA GLY A 29 2.85 19.58 22.11
C GLY A 29 1.58 18.95 22.70
N MET A 30 0.66 18.45 21.85
CA MET A 30 -0.51 17.68 22.27
C MET A 30 -0.40 16.23 21.77
N PHE A 31 -0.57 15.26 22.68
CA PHE A 31 -0.50 13.81 22.40
C PHE A 31 0.85 13.29 21.85
N GLY A 32 1.96 14.00 22.10
CA GLY A 32 3.28 13.67 21.53
C GLY A 32 3.69 12.19 21.65
N ASP A 33 3.48 11.57 22.83
CA ASP A 33 3.79 10.14 23.05
C ASP A 33 3.05 9.19 22.09
N SER A 34 1.87 9.58 21.59
CA SER A 34 1.10 8.73 20.66
C SER A 34 1.79 8.57 19.31
N PHE A 35 2.57 9.57 18.90
CA PHE A 35 3.30 9.62 17.62
C PHE A 35 4.71 9.04 17.72
N TYR A 36 5.14 8.65 18.91
CA TYR A 36 6.44 8.05 19.15
C TYR A 36 6.42 6.57 18.75
N ASP A 37 7.05 6.25 17.62
CA ASP A 37 7.07 4.90 17.08
C ASP A 37 8.12 3.99 17.76
N ARG A 38 8.12 2.69 17.40
CA ARG A 38 9.07 1.69 17.94
C ARG A 38 10.54 2.02 17.62
N LYS A 39 10.81 2.92 16.67
CA LYS A 39 12.15 3.40 16.32
C LYS A 39 12.53 4.68 17.07
N SER A 40 11.72 5.10 18.05
CA SER A 40 11.95 6.32 18.84
C SER A 40 11.88 7.59 18.00
N GLN A 41 11.03 7.63 16.97
CA GLN A 41 10.82 8.81 16.13
C GLN A 41 9.36 9.25 16.15
N PHE A 42 9.12 10.56 16.07
CA PHE A 42 7.77 11.08 15.84
C PHE A 42 7.44 10.91 14.37
N SER A 43 6.42 10.11 14.07
CA SER A 43 6.06 9.80 12.69
C SER A 43 4.55 9.73 12.49
N LEU A 44 4.12 10.15 11.32
CA LEU A 44 2.75 10.00 10.84
C LEU A 44 2.71 8.88 9.81
N ASN A 45 1.76 7.97 9.98
CA ASN A 45 1.47 6.98 8.97
C ASN A 45 0.77 7.67 7.78
N CYS A 46 1.34 7.50 6.59
CA CYS A 46 0.80 7.89 5.30
C CYS A 46 0.53 6.63 4.48
N GLN A 47 -0.70 6.45 4.05
CA GLN A 47 -1.06 5.39 3.12
C GLN A 47 -1.35 6.05 1.79
N ALA A 48 -0.64 5.67 0.74
CA ALA A 48 -0.80 6.23 -0.60
C ALA A 48 -1.25 5.16 -1.59
N ILE A 49 -2.24 5.49 -2.41
CA ILE A 49 -2.73 4.66 -3.50
C ILE A 49 -2.31 5.33 -4.80
N ILE A 50 -1.47 4.66 -5.59
CA ILE A 50 -0.90 5.21 -6.82
C ILE A 50 -1.31 4.42 -8.06
N MET A 51 -1.20 5.06 -9.22
CA MET A 51 -1.23 4.40 -10.52
C MET A 51 0.18 3.98 -10.95
N PRO A 52 0.52 2.68 -11.04
CA PRO A 52 1.90 2.24 -11.31
C PRO A 52 2.46 2.65 -12.68
N HIS A 53 1.61 3.00 -13.65
CA HIS A 53 2.06 3.33 -15.00
C HIS A 53 2.60 4.77 -15.12
N ASN A 54 1.99 5.73 -14.41
CA ASN A 54 2.35 7.15 -14.45
C ASN A 54 2.69 7.74 -13.06
N LEU A 55 2.65 6.93 -12.01
CA LEU A 55 3.00 7.27 -10.62
C LEU A 55 2.10 8.34 -9.98
N MET A 56 0.92 8.60 -10.54
CA MET A 56 -0.03 9.55 -9.95
C MET A 56 -0.62 8.99 -8.66
N ILE A 57 -0.66 9.80 -7.61
CA ILE A 57 -1.43 9.53 -6.39
C ILE A 57 -2.92 9.74 -6.70
N VAL A 58 -3.73 8.75 -6.36
CA VAL A 58 -5.17 8.71 -6.62
C VAL A 58 -5.97 8.92 -5.34
N ASP A 59 -5.44 8.41 -4.23
CA ASP A 59 -6.05 8.52 -2.91
C ASP A 59 -4.95 8.38 -1.86
N TYR A 60 -5.18 8.94 -0.69
CA TYR A 60 -4.26 8.84 0.44
C TYR A 60 -4.98 8.96 1.78
N SER A 61 -4.35 8.47 2.84
CA SER A 61 -4.76 8.63 4.22
C SER A 61 -3.57 9.11 5.05
N LEU A 62 -3.79 10.13 5.88
CA LEU A 62 -2.77 10.77 6.71
C LEU A 62 -3.30 10.99 8.13
N GLY A 63 -2.38 11.15 9.08
CA GLY A 63 -2.70 11.63 10.43
C GLY A 63 -2.86 10.53 11.48
N GLN A 64 -2.76 9.26 11.09
CA GLN A 64 -2.63 8.18 12.07
C GLN A 64 -1.23 8.18 12.65
N PRO A 65 -1.05 7.90 13.95
CA PRO A 65 0.27 7.74 14.51
C PRO A 65 1.07 6.63 13.82
N GLY A 66 2.38 6.80 13.70
CA GLY A 66 3.26 5.85 13.02
C GLY A 66 3.30 4.43 13.63
N SER A 67 2.85 4.28 14.88
CA SER A 67 2.71 2.99 15.55
C SER A 67 1.50 2.17 15.07
N ILE A 68 0.56 2.78 14.35
CA ILE A 68 -0.65 2.13 13.86
C ILE A 68 -0.34 1.21 12.68
N HIS A 69 -0.94 0.01 12.70
CA HIS A 69 -0.82 -0.96 11.61
C HIS A 69 -1.37 -0.41 10.28
N ASP A 70 -0.66 -0.70 9.18
CA ASP A 70 -1.02 -0.25 7.83
C ASP A 70 -2.48 -0.57 7.46
N ALA A 71 -2.96 -1.78 7.76
CA ALA A 71 -4.35 -2.15 7.49
C ALA A 71 -5.39 -1.25 8.19
N TYR A 72 -5.06 -0.67 9.33
CA TYR A 72 -5.94 0.27 10.02
C TYR A 72 -5.82 1.66 9.42
N ALA A 73 -4.60 2.16 9.19
CA ALA A 73 -4.39 3.45 8.54
C ALA A 73 -5.01 3.51 7.14
N PHE A 74 -4.98 2.38 6.42
CA PHE A 74 -5.57 2.23 5.09
C PHE A 74 -7.09 2.44 5.08
N ARG A 75 -7.77 2.21 6.22
CA ARG A 75 -9.21 2.45 6.36
C ARG A 75 -9.59 3.93 6.26
N GLY A 76 -8.63 4.82 6.46
CA GLY A 76 -8.83 6.25 6.28
C GLY A 76 -8.92 6.68 4.82
N THR A 77 -8.50 5.84 3.86
CA THR A 77 -8.59 6.15 2.42
C THR A 77 -10.04 6.13 1.95
N ARG A 78 -10.37 6.98 0.97
CA ARG A 78 -11.73 7.02 0.40
C ARG A 78 -12.08 5.73 -0.33
N ILE A 79 -11.12 5.12 -1.02
CA ILE A 79 -11.30 3.84 -1.70
C ILE A 79 -11.62 2.72 -0.72
N PHE A 80 -11.02 2.71 0.48
CA PHE A 80 -11.42 1.71 1.49
C PHE A 80 -12.86 1.90 1.96
N GLN A 81 -13.29 3.15 2.14
CA GLN A 81 -14.63 3.47 2.64
C GLN A 81 -15.74 3.22 1.61
N ASP A 82 -15.44 3.41 0.32
CA ASP A 82 -16.40 3.32 -0.77
C ASP A 82 -15.74 2.76 -2.06
N PRO A 83 -15.30 1.49 -2.06
CA PRO A 83 -14.54 0.91 -3.17
C PRO A 83 -15.37 0.83 -4.44
N THR A 84 -16.68 0.60 -4.34
CA THR A 84 -17.58 0.44 -5.49
C THR A 84 -17.73 1.73 -6.29
N SER A 85 -17.76 2.89 -5.61
CA SER A 85 -17.88 4.18 -6.30
C SER A 85 -16.54 4.73 -6.77
N CYS A 86 -15.43 4.34 -6.12
CA CYS A 86 -14.10 4.88 -6.41
C CYS A 86 -13.31 4.04 -7.42
N LEU A 87 -13.51 2.72 -7.45
CA LEU A 87 -12.81 1.82 -8.36
C LEU A 87 -13.70 1.49 -9.56
N PRO A 88 -13.25 1.78 -10.80
CA PRO A 88 -14.02 1.39 -11.98
C PRO A 88 -14.13 -0.14 -12.10
N PRO A 89 -15.11 -0.65 -12.86
CA PRO A 89 -15.23 -2.08 -13.10
C PRO A 89 -13.92 -2.70 -13.59
N HIS A 90 -13.61 -3.91 -13.09
CA HIS A 90 -12.37 -4.64 -13.40
C HIS A 90 -11.09 -3.93 -12.96
N HIS A 91 -11.15 -3.03 -11.98
CA HIS A 91 -9.99 -2.47 -11.32
C HIS A 91 -9.81 -3.04 -9.93
N TRP A 92 -8.55 -3.10 -9.48
CA TRP A 92 -8.21 -3.52 -8.13
C TRP A 92 -6.90 -2.87 -7.68
N ILE A 93 -6.66 -2.96 -6.38
CA ILE A 93 -5.46 -2.49 -5.71
C ILE A 93 -4.55 -3.68 -5.44
N TRP A 94 -3.25 -3.53 -5.69
CA TRP A 94 -2.22 -4.36 -5.09
C TRP A 94 -1.66 -3.75 -3.83
N ALA A 95 -1.60 -4.53 -2.76
CA ALA A 95 -1.12 -4.08 -1.46
C ALA A 95 -0.19 -5.11 -0.81
N ASP A 96 0.50 -4.75 0.27
CA ASP A 96 1.26 -5.71 1.07
C ASP A 96 0.34 -6.73 1.76
N SER A 97 0.91 -7.87 2.13
CA SER A 97 0.35 -8.91 2.98
C SER A 97 -0.15 -8.46 4.36
N ALA A 98 0.21 -7.23 4.78
CA ALA A 98 -0.30 -6.57 5.97
C ALA A 98 -1.72 -5.99 5.76
N TYR A 99 -2.12 -5.72 4.53
CA TYR A 99 -3.42 -5.16 4.14
C TYR A 99 -4.50 -6.27 4.09
N PRO A 100 -5.79 -5.89 4.14
CA PRO A 100 -6.87 -6.85 4.00
C PRO A 100 -6.91 -7.46 2.59
N SER A 101 -7.32 -8.72 2.52
CA SER A 101 -7.58 -9.43 1.27
C SER A 101 -9.05 -9.26 0.91
N GLU A 102 -9.33 -8.43 -0.09
CA GLU A 102 -10.69 -8.12 -0.56
C GLU A 102 -10.83 -8.39 -2.06
N THR A 103 -12.05 -8.37 -2.58
CA THR A 103 -12.29 -8.52 -4.03
C THR A 103 -11.67 -7.40 -4.86
N TRP A 104 -11.48 -6.23 -4.25
CA TRP A 104 -10.88 -5.03 -4.84
C TRP A 104 -9.47 -4.74 -4.31
N CYS A 105 -8.96 -5.52 -3.36
CA CYS A 105 -7.62 -5.39 -2.78
C CYS A 105 -6.91 -6.75 -2.74
N ALA A 106 -6.01 -6.97 -3.68
CA ALA A 106 -5.27 -8.19 -3.84
C ALA A 106 -3.90 -8.12 -3.16
N ILE A 107 -3.61 -9.10 -2.31
CA ILE A 107 -2.36 -9.22 -1.55
C ILE A 107 -1.53 -10.44 -2.00
N PRO A 108 -0.23 -10.51 -1.70
CA PRO A 108 0.58 -11.71 -1.92
C PRO A 108 0.02 -12.96 -1.24
N PHE A 109 0.15 -14.11 -1.89
CA PHE A 109 -0.18 -15.39 -1.26
C PHE A 109 0.80 -15.68 -0.12
N LYS A 110 0.23 -16.00 1.05
CA LYS A 110 1.00 -16.46 2.21
C LYS A 110 1.35 -17.94 2.05
N ARG A 111 2.55 -18.33 2.48
CA ARG A 111 2.97 -19.73 2.45
C ARG A 111 2.12 -20.55 3.45
N PRO A 112 1.51 -21.67 3.03
CA PRO A 112 0.76 -22.53 3.95
C PRO A 112 1.69 -23.23 4.95
N ARG A 113 1.20 -23.53 6.16
CA ARG A 113 2.00 -24.11 7.27
C ARG A 113 2.71 -25.43 6.93
N ARG A 114 2.19 -26.20 5.98
CA ARG A 114 2.75 -27.49 5.54
C ARG A 114 2.77 -27.62 4.02
N GLY A 115 3.31 -26.61 3.34
CA GLY A 115 3.41 -26.67 1.88
C GLY A 115 4.26 -25.56 1.26
N SER A 116 4.27 -25.56 -0.06
CA SER A 116 4.87 -24.52 -0.89
C SER A 116 3.79 -23.78 -1.66
N LEU A 117 4.10 -22.54 -2.03
CA LEU A 117 3.32 -21.84 -3.03
C LEU A 117 3.49 -22.55 -4.37
N THR A 118 2.40 -22.64 -5.14
CA THR A 118 2.46 -23.15 -6.50
C THR A 118 3.35 -22.26 -7.37
N HIS A 119 3.83 -22.78 -8.51
CA HIS A 119 4.62 -21.99 -9.46
C HIS A 119 3.89 -20.69 -9.88
N ARG A 120 2.57 -20.76 -10.11
CA ARG A 120 1.75 -19.59 -10.46
C ARG A 120 1.66 -18.57 -9.33
N GLN A 121 1.50 -19.01 -8.08
CA GLN A 121 1.49 -18.11 -6.92
C GLN A 121 2.84 -17.44 -6.70
N ASN A 122 3.95 -18.15 -6.93
CA ASN A 122 5.29 -17.54 -6.88
C ASN A 122 5.49 -16.49 -7.98
N ILE A 123 5.03 -16.76 -9.20
CA ILE A 123 5.05 -15.77 -10.29
C ILE A 123 4.23 -14.54 -9.90
N TYR A 124 3.01 -14.74 -9.40
CA TYR A 124 2.16 -13.64 -8.94
C TYR A 124 2.85 -12.81 -7.85
N ASN A 125 3.33 -13.45 -6.78
CA ASN A 125 4.03 -12.76 -5.70
C ASN A 125 5.26 -11.99 -6.22
N ARG A 126 6.00 -12.53 -7.19
CA ARG A 126 7.15 -11.85 -7.81
C ARG A 126 6.75 -10.56 -8.52
N TYR A 127 5.61 -10.55 -9.23
CA TYR A 127 5.12 -9.34 -9.88
C TYR A 127 4.58 -8.31 -8.88
N VAL A 128 3.85 -8.76 -7.86
CA VAL A 128 3.40 -7.87 -6.78
C VAL A 128 4.59 -7.21 -6.09
N SER A 129 5.65 -7.96 -5.79
CA SER A 129 6.89 -7.41 -5.22
C SER A 129 7.53 -6.33 -6.11
N LYS A 130 7.54 -6.51 -7.45
CA LYS A 130 8.08 -5.49 -8.36
C LYS A 130 7.26 -4.20 -8.35
N VAL A 131 5.93 -4.31 -8.35
CA VAL A 131 5.07 -3.13 -8.28
C VAL A 131 5.27 -2.40 -6.95
N ARG A 132 5.43 -3.13 -5.85
CA ARG A 132 5.73 -2.52 -4.55
C ARG A 132 7.04 -1.76 -4.53
N THR A 133 8.11 -2.30 -5.11
CA THR A 133 9.39 -1.57 -5.20
C THR A 133 9.22 -0.24 -5.92
N LEU A 134 8.35 -0.19 -6.93
CA LEU A 134 8.01 1.05 -7.62
C LEU A 134 7.23 2.01 -6.72
N SER A 135 6.22 1.53 -6.01
CA SER A 135 5.39 2.33 -5.09
C SER A 135 6.21 2.96 -3.97
N LEU A 136 7.09 2.17 -3.33
CA LEU A 136 8.03 2.66 -2.31
C LEU A 136 8.88 3.81 -2.83
N HIS A 137 9.41 3.69 -4.06
CA HIS A 137 10.26 4.71 -4.66
C HIS A 137 9.51 6.03 -4.92
N VAL A 138 8.20 5.95 -5.20
CA VAL A 138 7.33 7.12 -5.39
C VAL A 138 6.93 7.74 -4.06
N ALA A 139 6.68 6.90 -3.04
CA ALA A 139 6.31 7.35 -1.70
C ALA A 139 7.45 8.09 -0.97
N GLY A 140 8.67 8.11 -1.54
CA GLY A 140 9.65 9.16 -1.26
C GLY A 140 10.19 9.16 0.17
N PHE A 141 10.71 8.01 0.62
CA PHE A 141 11.86 7.96 1.54
C PHE A 141 13.11 7.52 0.79
#